data_AF-A0A8S1B2G4-F1
#
_entry.id   AF-A0A8S1B2G4-F1
#
_cell.length_a   1.000
_cell.length_b   1.000
_cell.length_c   1.000
_cell.angle_alpha   90.00
_cell.angle_beta   90.00
_cell.angle_gamma   90.00
#
_symmetry.space_group_name_H-M   'P 1'
#
loop_
_entity.id
_entity.type
_entity.pdbx_description
1 polymer ?
#
loop_
_entity_poly.entity_id
_entity_poly.type
_entity_poly.pdbx_seq_one_letter_code
_entity_poly.pdbx_strand_id
1 'polypeptide(L)'
;MAGDKDEAGIAPGFGATSTLAGTSAMDAYGVCKFSGEDKTYSSSKWANDIEDNAEIFGWTAQQKLIIARRSLVGTAELWLRSEKTFRTFEELRTALTKVFPDALNTKEMHELMAGRRKKKDETVYQYMLLMGS
;
A
#
# COMPACT_ATOMS: atom_id res chain seq x y z
N MET A 1 -48.02 0.11 18.54
CA MET A 1 -47.08 -0.79 17.83
C MET A 1 -46.12 0.13 17.08
N ALA A 2 -44.91 0.45 17.57
CA ALA A 2 -43.79 -0.46 17.87
C ALA A 2 -43.66 -1.50 16.74
N GLY A 3 -42.65 -1.52 15.89
CA GLY A 3 -41.34 -0.88 15.82
C GLY A 3 -40.40 -1.91 15.16
N ASP A 4 -39.37 -1.43 14.46
CA ASP A 4 -38.10 -2.16 14.19
C ASP A 4 -38.20 -3.29 13.11
N LYS A 5 -37.35 -3.45 12.09
CA LYS A 5 -35.88 -3.31 12.02
C LYS A 5 -35.33 -3.22 10.58
N ASP A 6 -34.40 -2.29 10.40
CA ASP A 6 -33.05 -2.50 9.86
C ASP A 6 -32.88 -3.25 8.54
N GLU A 7 -32.91 -2.50 7.43
CA GLU A 7 -32.25 -2.88 6.19
C GLU A 7 -30.75 -2.54 6.33
N ALA A 8 -30.02 -3.41 7.02
CA ALA A 8 -28.57 -3.32 7.10
C ALA A 8 -27.97 -3.65 5.73
N GLY A 9 -27.50 -2.62 5.04
CA GLY A 9 -26.66 -2.74 3.85
C GLY A 9 -25.48 -3.67 4.13
N ILE A 10 -25.49 -4.84 3.49
CA ILE A 10 -24.41 -5.81 3.57
C ILE A 10 -23.20 -5.17 2.88
N ALA A 11 -22.29 -4.63 3.68
CA ALA A 11 -20.93 -4.37 3.21
C ALA A 11 -20.38 -5.69 2.64
N PRO A 12 -19.74 -5.70 1.46
CA PRO A 12 -19.21 -6.93 0.90
C PRO A 12 -18.24 -7.54 1.92
N GLY A 13 -18.70 -8.63 2.53
CA GLY A 13 -17.96 -9.36 3.52
C GLY A 13 -16.63 -9.79 2.94
N PHE A 14 -15.63 -9.86 3.81
CA PHE A 14 -14.34 -10.51 3.54
C PHE A 14 -14.58 -12.02 3.37
N GLY A 15 -15.29 -12.40 2.32
CA GLY A 15 -15.61 -13.75 1.91
C GLY A 15 -14.54 -14.21 0.94
N ALA A 16 -13.47 -14.78 1.48
CA ALA A 16 -12.46 -15.46 0.69
C ALA A 16 -13.08 -16.71 0.04
N THR A 17 -13.45 -16.61 -1.24
CA THR A 17 -13.51 -17.77 -2.15
C THR A 17 -13.24 -17.31 -3.58
N SER A 18 -11.99 -17.41 -4.02
CA SER A 18 -11.71 -17.73 -5.42
C SER A 18 -10.34 -18.38 -5.52
N THR A 19 -10.35 -19.70 -5.71
CA THR A 19 -9.20 -20.48 -6.13
C THR A 19 -8.91 -20.15 -7.59
N LEU A 20 -8.09 -19.12 -7.83
CA LEU A 20 -7.37 -18.95 -9.08
C LEU A 20 -5.90 -18.75 -8.74
N ALA A 21 -5.05 -19.48 -9.45
CA ALA A 21 -3.65 -19.66 -9.15
C ALA A 21 -2.90 -18.32 -8.94
N GLY A 22 -2.24 -18.19 -7.78
CA GLY A 22 -1.03 -17.38 -7.63
C GLY A 22 -1.17 -15.88 -7.33
N THR A 23 -2.34 -15.26 -7.46
CA THR A 23 -2.51 -13.83 -7.12
C THR A 23 -3.05 -13.68 -5.71
N SER A 24 -2.32 -12.99 -4.84
CA SER A 24 -2.79 -12.66 -3.49
C SER A 24 -4.08 -11.86 -3.61
N ALA A 25 -5.08 -12.10 -2.75
CA ALA A 25 -6.31 -11.28 -2.73
C ALA A 25 -6.01 -9.76 -2.60
N MET A 26 -4.84 -9.41 -2.08
CA MET A 26 -4.31 -8.05 -2.04
C MET A 26 -4.01 -7.45 -3.41
N ASP A 27 -3.52 -8.27 -4.34
CA ASP A 27 -3.23 -7.87 -5.70
C ASP A 27 -4.55 -7.53 -6.44
N ALA A 28 -5.65 -8.19 -6.06
CA ALA A 28 -6.98 -7.93 -6.61
C ALA A 28 -7.58 -6.58 -6.18
N TYR A 29 -7.13 -6.01 -5.05
CA TYR A 29 -7.55 -4.68 -4.59
C TYR A 29 -6.61 -3.56 -5.04
N GLY A 30 -5.63 -3.86 -5.91
CA GLY A 30 -4.66 -2.87 -6.39
C GLY A 30 -3.74 -2.32 -5.28
N VAL A 31 -3.63 -3.00 -4.14
CA VAL A 31 -2.76 -2.58 -3.04
C VAL A 31 -1.36 -3.09 -3.27
N CYS A 32 -0.48 -2.20 -3.71
CA CYS A 32 0.94 -2.49 -3.84
C CYS A 32 1.56 -2.88 -2.49
N LYS A 33 2.48 -3.85 -2.54
CA LYS A 33 3.26 -4.25 -1.37
C LYS A 33 4.34 -3.22 -1.07
N PHE A 34 4.55 -2.92 0.20
CA PHE A 34 5.60 -2.00 0.64
C PHE A 34 6.68 -2.76 1.42
N SER A 35 7.91 -2.79 0.90
CA SER A 35 9.04 -3.49 1.52
C SER A 35 9.88 -2.61 2.44
N GLY A 36 9.82 -1.27 2.28
CA GLY A 36 10.74 -0.32 2.92
C GLY A 36 12.13 -0.26 2.30
N GLU A 37 12.41 -1.08 1.27
CA GLU A 37 13.70 -1.13 0.57
C GLU A 37 13.63 -0.52 -0.84
N ASP A 38 12.44 -0.51 -1.44
CA ASP A 38 12.23 0.09 -2.76
C ASP A 38 12.27 1.61 -2.67
N LYS A 39 13.31 2.19 -3.29
CA LYS A 39 13.53 3.63 -3.39
C LYS A 39 12.52 4.34 -4.30
N THR A 40 11.86 3.63 -5.20
CA THR A 40 10.89 4.21 -6.14
C THR A 40 9.47 4.24 -5.60
N TYR A 41 9.20 3.46 -4.54
CA TYR A 41 7.88 3.39 -3.91
C TYR A 41 7.98 3.84 -2.44
N SER A 42 7.70 5.13 -2.21
CA SER A 42 7.89 5.78 -0.92
C SER A 42 6.79 5.43 0.09
N SER A 43 7.07 5.67 1.37
CA SER A 43 6.09 5.45 2.45
C SER A 43 4.84 6.32 2.28
N SER A 44 4.98 7.56 1.82
CA SER A 44 3.82 8.42 1.56
C SER A 44 3.02 7.99 0.35
N LYS A 45 3.68 7.50 -0.71
CA LYS A 45 2.98 6.93 -1.88
C LYS A 45 2.15 5.73 -1.44
N TRP A 46 2.75 4.81 -0.69
CA TRP A 46 2.05 3.67 -0.10
C TRP A 46 0.86 4.09 0.76
N ALA A 47 1.06 5.07 1.65
CA ALA A 47 0.00 5.54 2.52
C ALA A 47 -1.18 6.12 1.73
N ASN A 48 -0.91 6.95 0.72
CA ASN A 48 -1.93 7.52 -0.16
C ASN A 48 -2.67 6.44 -0.95
N ASP A 49 -1.96 5.46 -1.52
CA ASP A 49 -2.60 4.37 -2.26
C ASP A 49 -3.57 3.56 -1.36
N ILE A 50 -3.27 3.42 -0.07
CA ILE A 50 -4.20 2.81 0.90
C ILE A 50 -5.41 3.70 1.16
N GLU A 51 -5.24 5.02 1.21
CA GLU A 51 -6.37 5.97 1.40
C GLU A 51 -7.29 5.97 0.18
N ASP A 52 -6.71 6.11 -1.01
CA ASP A 52 -7.44 6.14 -2.27
C ASP A 52 -8.26 4.85 -2.44
N ASN A 53 -7.64 3.69 -2.19
CA ASN A 53 -8.36 2.42 -2.26
C ASN A 53 -9.43 2.29 -1.15
N ALA A 54 -9.16 2.80 0.06
CA ALA A 54 -10.16 2.80 1.12
C ALA A 54 -11.39 3.65 0.75
N GLU A 55 -11.18 4.77 0.07
CA GLU A 55 -12.26 5.62 -0.44
C GLU A 55 -13.03 4.93 -1.58
N ILE A 56 -12.32 4.41 -2.59
CA ILE A 56 -12.92 3.74 -3.76
C ILE A 56 -13.77 2.53 -3.36
N PHE A 57 -13.26 1.70 -2.45
CA PHE A 57 -13.93 0.46 -2.02
C PHE A 57 -14.79 0.64 -0.76
N GLY A 58 -14.84 1.85 -0.18
CA GLY A 58 -15.61 2.13 1.04
C GLY A 58 -15.14 1.31 2.24
N TRP A 59 -13.83 1.14 2.42
CA TRP A 59 -13.30 0.37 3.56
C TRP A 59 -13.57 1.06 4.89
N THR A 60 -14.02 0.27 5.86
CA THR A 60 -14.06 0.70 7.26
C THR A 60 -12.66 0.96 7.80
N ALA A 61 -12.54 1.76 8.86
CA ALA A 61 -11.25 2.05 9.50
C ALA A 61 -10.48 0.78 9.92
N GLN A 62 -11.19 -0.26 10.37
CA GLN A 62 -10.58 -1.55 10.71
C GLN A 62 -10.07 -2.30 9.47
N GLN A 63 -10.84 -2.33 8.38
CA GLN A 63 -10.40 -2.94 7.13
C GLN A 63 -9.17 -2.23 6.56
N LYS A 64 -9.19 -0.88 6.51
CA LYS A 64 -8.04 -0.06 6.10
C LYS A 64 -6.78 -0.42 6.88
N LEU A 65 -6.89 -0.53 8.22
CA LEU A 65 -5.77 -0.92 9.07
C LEU A 65 -5.27 -2.35 8.79
N ILE A 66 -6.18 -3.34 8.71
CA ILE A 66 -5.81 -4.73 8.47
C ILE A 66 -5.12 -4.87 7.10
N ILE A 67 -5.66 -4.20 6.08
CA ILE A 67 -5.11 -4.22 4.73
C ILE A 67 -3.73 -3.55 4.71
N ALA A 68 -3.59 -2.35 5.30
CA ALA A 68 -2.31 -1.68 5.42
C ALA A 68 -1.24 -2.59 6.04
N ARG A 69 -1.54 -3.23 7.19
CA ARG A 69 -0.60 -4.14 7.87
C ARG A 69 -0.18 -5.32 7.00
N ARG A 70 -1.11 -5.91 6.25
CA ARG A 70 -0.87 -7.06 5.36
C ARG A 70 -0.23 -6.68 4.02
N SER A 71 -0.16 -5.39 3.70
CA SER A 71 0.56 -4.86 2.53
C SER A 71 2.05 -4.64 2.81
N LEU A 72 2.45 -4.60 4.08
CA LEU A 72 3.86 -4.53 4.48
C LEU A 72 4.53 -5.89 4.28
N VAL A 73 5.69 -5.88 3.64
CA VAL A 73 6.52 -7.06 3.35
C VAL A 73 7.99 -6.74 3.68
N GLY A 74 8.88 -7.73 3.61
CA GLY A 74 10.32 -7.52 3.75
C GLY A 74 10.73 -6.79 5.04
N THR A 75 11.57 -5.76 4.92
CA THR A 75 12.06 -4.97 6.06
C THR A 75 10.93 -4.22 6.78
N ALA A 76 9.93 -3.70 6.07
CA ALA A 76 8.77 -3.05 6.68
C ALA A 76 7.91 -4.00 7.52
N GLU A 77 7.76 -5.26 7.08
CA GLU A 77 7.07 -6.28 7.86
C GLU A 77 7.86 -6.68 9.12
N LEU A 78 9.19 -6.81 9.00
CA LEU A 78 10.05 -7.08 10.14
C LEU A 78 9.96 -5.94 11.18
N TRP A 79 9.99 -4.69 10.71
CA TRP A 79 9.77 -3.53 11.57
C TRP A 79 8.41 -3.59 12.28
N LEU A 80 7.33 -3.87 11.55
CA LEU A 80 5.98 -3.98 12.13
C LEU A 80 5.91 -5.02 13.26
N ARG A 81 6.61 -6.15 13.13
CA ARG A 81 6.68 -7.20 14.16
C ARG A 81 7.45 -6.78 15.41
N SER A 82 8.40 -5.85 15.29
CA SER A 82 9.22 -5.36 16.40
C SER A 82 8.57 -4.25 17.22
N GLU A 83 7.55 -3.60 16.65
CA GLU A 83 6.93 -2.39 17.21
C GLU A 83 5.67 -2.71 18.04
N LYS A 84 5.21 -1.73 18.83
CA LYS A 84 3.91 -1.85 19.52
C LYS A 84 2.75 -1.99 18.53
N THR A 85 1.68 -2.67 18.96
CA THR A 85 0.49 -2.83 18.12
C THR A 85 -0.20 -1.49 17.89
N PHE A 86 -0.24 -1.06 16.63
CA PHE A 86 -1.02 0.11 16.17
C PHE A 86 -2.51 -0.20 16.11
N ARG A 87 -3.34 0.72 16.60
CA ARG A 87 -4.81 0.57 16.65
C ARG A 87 -5.55 1.33 15.56
N THR A 88 -4.89 2.28 14.92
CA THR A 88 -5.46 3.06 13.80
C THR A 88 -4.47 3.09 12.63
N PHE A 89 -5.00 3.33 11.43
CA PHE A 89 -4.16 3.52 10.25
C PHE A 89 -3.27 4.76 10.37
N GLU A 90 -3.79 5.85 10.95
CA GLU A 90 -3.02 7.10 11.15
C GLU A 90 -1.79 6.90 12.04
N GLU A 91 -1.92 6.13 13.13
CA GLU A 91 -0.78 5.78 13.99
C GLU A 91 0.26 4.98 13.21
N LEU A 92 -0.20 3.99 12.43
CA LEU A 92 0.67 3.14 11.62
C LEU A 92 1.40 3.97 10.54
N ARG A 93 0.66 4.76 9.75
CA ARG A 93 1.21 5.64 8.71
C ARG A 93 2.27 6.57 9.27
N THR A 94 1.93 7.29 10.34
CA THR A 94 2.84 8.27 10.97
C THR A 94 4.12 7.61 11.46
N ALA A 95 4.02 6.46 12.13
CA ALA A 95 5.19 5.73 12.61
C ALA A 95 6.03 5.18 11.45
N LEU A 96 5.37 4.67 10.40
CA LEU A 96 6.04 4.07 9.25
C LEU A 96 6.79 5.13 8.44
N THR A 97 6.20 6.29 8.15
CA THR A 97 6.88 7.41 7.45
C THR A 97 8.06 7.97 8.23
N LYS A 98 8.03 7.89 9.57
CA LYS A 98 9.19 8.27 10.40
C LYS A 98 10.37 7.31 10.24
N VAL A 99 10.08 6.02 10.08
CA VAL A 99 11.11 4.96 9.97
C VAL A 99 11.61 4.83 8.53
N PHE A 100 10.72 5.00 7.56
CA PHE A 100 11.01 4.95 6.13
C PHE A 100 10.68 6.31 5.50
N PRO A 101 11.46 7.37 5.79
CA PRO A 101 11.19 8.70 5.25
C PRO A 101 11.28 8.70 3.72
N ASP A 102 10.42 9.50 3.09
CA ASP A 102 10.39 9.63 1.63
C ASP A 102 11.64 10.29 1.05
N ALA A 103 12.46 10.90 1.91
CA ALA A 103 13.64 11.64 1.53
C ALA A 103 14.75 10.68 1.05
N LEU A 104 14.61 10.23 -0.19
CA LEU A 104 15.75 10.24 -1.08
C LEU A 104 16.06 11.70 -1.33
N ASN A 105 17.27 12.10 -0.91
CA ASN A 105 17.83 13.40 -1.27
C ASN A 105 17.57 13.60 -2.78
N THR A 106 16.93 14.69 -3.18
CA THR A 106 16.60 14.98 -4.59
C THR A 106 17.83 14.81 -5.49
N LYS A 107 19.02 15.06 -4.93
CA LYS A 107 20.32 14.76 -5.54
C LYS A 107 20.56 13.27 -5.81
N GLU A 108 20.30 12.38 -4.86
CA GLU A 108 20.41 10.93 -5.05
C GLU A 108 19.39 10.41 -6.05
N MET A 109 18.17 10.94 -6.06
CA MET A 109 17.17 10.60 -7.08
C MET A 109 17.65 11.06 -8.46
N HIS A 110 18.14 12.30 -8.60
CA HIS A 110 18.71 12.78 -9.87
C HIS A 110 19.94 11.96 -10.31
N GLU A 111 20.81 11.54 -9.39
CA GLU A 111 21.97 10.70 -9.71
C GLU A 111 21.55 9.27 -10.12
N LEU A 112 20.59 8.66 -9.41
CA LEU A 112 20.04 7.35 -9.74
C LEU A 112 19.31 7.38 -11.09
N MET A 113 18.56 8.46 -11.37
CA MET A 113 17.85 8.68 -12.62
C MET A 113 18.82 9.00 -13.77
N ALA A 114 19.84 9.84 -13.55
CA ALA A 114 20.83 10.18 -14.56
C ALA A 114 21.67 8.97 -14.99
N GLY A 115 21.88 8.00 -14.10
CA GLY A 115 22.60 6.75 -14.39
C GLY A 115 21.74 5.62 -14.96
N ARG A 116 20.41 5.71 -14.88
CA ARG A 116 19.51 4.62 -15.28
C ARG A 116 19.44 4.52 -16.81
N ARG A 117 19.70 3.31 -17.33
CA ARG A 117 19.50 2.96 -18.74
C ARG A 117 18.33 1.99 -18.86
N LYS A 118 17.62 2.06 -19.99
CA LYS A 118 16.52 1.15 -20.29
C LYS A 118 16.97 -0.31 -20.15
N LYS A 119 16.29 -1.08 -19.30
CA LYS A 119 16.50 -2.53 -19.14
C LYS A 119 15.92 -3.29 -20.34
N LYS A 120 16.37 -4.53 -20.56
CA LYS A 120 15.93 -5.35 -21.72
C LYS A 120 14.47 -5.81 -21.61
N ASP A 121 14.00 -5.90 -20.38
CA ASP A 121 12.72 -6.44 -19.92
C ASP A 121 11.65 -5.37 -19.69
N GLU A 122 11.99 -4.08 -19.84
CA GLU A 122 11.00 -2.99 -19.77
C GLU A 122 10.67 -2.43 -21.17
N THR A 123 9.42 -2.05 -21.37
CA THR A 123 8.99 -1.36 -22.60
C THR A 123 9.51 0.08 -22.62
N VAL A 124 9.59 0.67 -23.81
CA VAL A 124 10.02 2.07 -23.96
C VAL A 124 9.06 3.03 -23.25
N TYR A 125 7.75 2.73 -23.25
CA TYR A 125 6.74 3.52 -22.53
C TYR A 125 6.88 3.42 -21.01
N GLN A 126 7.10 2.22 -20.46
CA GLN A 126 7.36 2.05 -19.03
C GLN A 126 8.61 2.81 -18.59
N TYR A 127 9.67 2.75 -19.39
CA TYR A 127 10.88 3.54 -19.14
C TYR A 127 10.60 5.05 -19.14
N MET A 128 9.87 5.57 -20.14
CA MET A 128 9.53 7.00 -20.19
C MET A 128 8.65 7.45 -19.02
N LEU A 129 7.65 6.67 -18.63
CA LEU A 129 6.76 7.00 -17.51
C LEU A 129 7.50 7.03 -16.17
N LEU A 130 8.47 6.15 -15.98
CA LEU A 130 9.30 6.11 -14.78
C LEU A 130 10.37 7.21 -14.73
N MET A 131 10.70 7.81 -15.86
CA MET A 131 11.78 8.82 -16.00
C MET A 131 11.25 10.25 -16.16
N GLY A 132 9.99 10.43 -16.55
CA GLY A 132 9.41 11.72 -16.94
C GLY A 132 8.50 12.39 -15.91
N SER A 133 8.51 11.94 -14.65
CA SER A 133 7.63 12.46 -13.59
C SER A 133 8.39 12.94 -12.36
#